data_AF-A0A6V7KGX2-F1
#
_entry.id   AF-A0A6V7KGX2-F1
#
_cell.length_a   1.000
_cell.length_b   1.000
_cell.length_c   1.000
_cell.angle_alpha   90.00
_cell.angle_beta   90.00
_cell.angle_gamma   90.00
#
_symmetry.space_group_name_H-M   'P 1'
#
loop_
_entity.id
_entity.type
_entity.pdbx_description
1 polymer ?
#
loop_
_entity_poly.entity_id
_entity_poly.type
_entity_poly.pdbx_seq_one_letter_code
_entity_poly.pdbx_strand_id
1 'polypeptide(L)'
;MQQSVDMSALTADYHALFIEQGGAVSPWRSSYVEDEEEDAVRVFLQQRGMPLKEGAVDHFGALLLAISWLEDQAVEDENVAQLALFDGFLLPWSDRFLGKVESHATTAFYRKLALLTREALEALREDLVEGEDDEDAQDSPDA
;
A
#
# COMPACT_ATOMS: atom_id res chain seq x y z
N MET A 1 3.15 -4.60 32.36
CA MET A 1 2.25 -5.77 32.25
C MET A 1 2.19 -6.12 30.78
N GLN A 2 2.72 -7.27 30.39
CA GLN A 2 2.66 -7.75 29.01
C GLN A 2 1.25 -8.33 28.85
N GLN A 3 0.31 -7.55 28.32
CA GLN A 3 -1.00 -8.08 27.96
C GLN A 3 -0.76 -9.14 26.89
N SER A 4 -1.00 -10.39 27.23
CA SER A 4 -1.03 -11.48 26.26
C SER A 4 -2.04 -11.10 25.17
N VAL A 5 -1.57 -10.98 23.93
CA VAL A 5 -2.46 -10.74 22.78
C VAL A 5 -3.45 -11.90 22.73
N ASP A 6 -4.74 -11.59 22.79
CA ASP A 6 -5.78 -12.59 22.57
C ASP A 6 -5.83 -12.93 21.07
N MET A 7 -5.09 -13.98 20.71
CA MET A 7 -4.99 -14.44 19.32
C MET A 7 -6.33 -14.90 18.76
N SER A 8 -7.26 -15.35 19.61
CA SER A 8 -8.59 -15.77 19.15
C SER A 8 -9.44 -14.57 18.75
N ALA A 9 -9.42 -13.51 19.56
CA ALA A 9 -10.08 -12.25 19.26
C ALA A 9 -9.48 -11.59 18.01
N LEU A 10 -8.15 -11.60 17.87
CA LEU A 10 -7.47 -11.05 16.69
C LEU A 10 -7.85 -11.80 15.41
N THR A 11 -7.90 -13.13 15.47
CA THR A 11 -8.30 -13.98 14.34
C THR A 11 -9.75 -13.68 13.94
N ALA A 12 -10.68 -13.62 14.90
CA ALA A 12 -12.07 -13.26 14.62
C ALA A 12 -12.20 -11.87 13.98
N ASP A 13 -11.44 -10.89 14.45
CA ASP A 13 -11.43 -9.53 13.89
C ASP A 13 -10.93 -9.51 12.43
N TYR A 14 -9.85 -10.25 12.14
CA TYR A 14 -9.34 -10.40 10.78
C TYR A 14 -10.39 -11.00 9.84
N HIS A 15 -11.06 -12.07 10.28
CA HIS A 15 -12.12 -12.70 9.50
C HIS A 15 -13.30 -11.75 9.25
N ALA A 16 -13.76 -11.03 10.26
CA ALA A 16 -14.85 -10.06 10.15
C ALA A 16 -14.50 -8.88 9.22
N LEU A 17 -13.26 -8.40 9.28
CA LEU A 17 -12.80 -7.28 8.46
C LEU A 17 -12.67 -7.67 6.98
N PHE A 18 -12.05 -8.81 6.68
CA PHE A 18 -11.53 -9.08 5.32
C PHE A 18 -12.07 -10.36 4.64
N ILE A 19 -12.77 -11.26 5.35
CA ILE A 19 -13.13 -12.59 4.82
C ILE A 19 -14.64 -12.86 4.83
N GLU A 20 -15.34 -12.67 5.95
CA GLU A 20 -16.71 -13.15 6.12
C GLU A 20 -17.73 -12.36 5.27
N GLN A 21 -18.53 -13.07 4.44
CA GLN A 21 -19.60 -12.50 3.59
C GLN A 21 -19.20 -11.25 2.76
N GLY A 22 -17.95 -11.21 2.30
CA GLY A 22 -17.41 -10.06 1.55
C GLY A 22 -16.61 -9.06 2.40
N GLY A 23 -16.40 -9.35 3.68
CA GLY A 23 -15.66 -8.52 4.64
C GLY A 23 -16.37 -7.18 4.91
N ALA A 24 -16.25 -6.65 6.13
CA ALA A 24 -16.69 -5.28 6.39
C ALA A 24 -15.91 -4.25 5.55
N VAL A 25 -14.69 -4.61 5.12
CA VAL A 25 -13.78 -3.75 4.37
C VAL A 25 -13.13 -4.53 3.24
N SER A 26 -13.38 -4.13 2.00
CA SER A 26 -12.63 -4.66 0.86
C SER A 26 -11.18 -4.15 0.90
N PRO A 27 -10.16 -5.02 0.78
CA PRO A 27 -8.76 -4.62 0.67
C PRO A 27 -8.29 -4.40 -0.76
N TRP A 28 -9.20 -4.30 -1.74
CA TRP A 28 -8.89 -4.18 -3.16
C TRP A 28 -9.17 -2.76 -3.68
N ARG A 29 -8.24 -2.18 -4.44
CA ARG A 29 -8.36 -0.83 -5.01
C ARG A 29 -9.61 -0.67 -5.87
N SER A 30 -9.91 -1.68 -6.68
CA SER A 30 -11.10 -1.79 -7.54
C SER A 30 -12.43 -1.59 -6.79
N SER A 31 -12.45 -1.69 -5.46
CA SER A 31 -13.63 -1.38 -4.63
C SER A 31 -13.77 0.09 -4.23
N TYR A 32 -12.81 0.94 -4.57
CA TYR A 32 -12.75 2.36 -4.16
C TYR A 32 -12.55 3.33 -5.32
N VAL A 33 -12.04 2.84 -6.45
CA VAL A 33 -11.76 3.63 -7.66
C VAL A 33 -12.59 3.05 -8.80
N GLU A 34 -13.57 3.81 -9.28
CA GLU A 34 -14.59 3.35 -10.26
C GLU A 34 -14.13 3.47 -11.72
N ASP A 35 -13.15 4.33 -12.01
CA ASP A 35 -12.81 4.77 -13.38
C ASP A 35 -11.46 4.26 -13.90
N GLU A 36 -10.83 3.30 -13.23
CA GLU A 36 -9.51 2.79 -13.64
C GLU A 36 -9.54 1.30 -13.96
N GLU A 37 -8.86 0.93 -15.05
CA GLU A 37 -8.66 -0.46 -15.42
C GLU A 37 -7.85 -1.16 -14.32
N GLU A 38 -8.42 -2.21 -13.72
CA GLU A 38 -7.74 -3.08 -12.75
C GLU A 38 -6.38 -3.57 -13.29
N ASP A 39 -6.30 -3.75 -14.61
CA ASP A 39 -5.08 -4.14 -15.31
C ASP A 39 -3.98 -3.06 -15.31
N ALA A 40 -4.28 -1.78 -15.04
CA ALA A 40 -3.27 -0.72 -15.03
C ALA A 40 -2.16 -0.98 -14.01
N VAL A 41 -2.51 -1.47 -12.82
CA VAL A 41 -1.55 -1.86 -11.77
C VAL A 41 -0.65 -2.98 -12.28
N ARG A 42 -1.25 -4.00 -12.92
CA ARG A 42 -0.54 -5.15 -13.46
C ARG A 42 0.43 -4.73 -14.56
N VAL A 43 -0.05 -3.94 -15.51
CA VAL A 43 0.76 -3.44 -16.63
C VAL A 43 1.94 -2.63 -16.11
N PHE A 44 1.71 -1.72 -15.16
CA PHE A 44 2.77 -0.92 -14.53
C PHE A 44 3.84 -1.80 -13.89
N LEU A 45 3.44 -2.74 -13.03
CA LEU A 45 4.39 -3.62 -12.32
C LEU A 45 5.14 -4.55 -13.27
N GLN A 46 4.49 -5.04 -14.34
CA GLN A 46 5.15 -5.84 -15.38
C GLN A 46 6.17 -5.03 -16.19
N GLN A 47 5.89 -3.77 -16.49
CA GLN A 47 6.83 -2.87 -17.17
C GLN A 47 8.08 -2.63 -16.31
N ARG A 48 7.93 -2.59 -14.99
CA ARG A 48 9.04 -2.52 -14.02
C ARG A 48 9.73 -3.87 -13.77
N GLY A 49 9.32 -4.94 -14.45
CA GLY A 49 9.95 -6.26 -14.37
C GLY A 49 9.49 -7.14 -13.22
N MET A 50 8.46 -6.74 -12.47
CA MET A 50 7.99 -7.49 -11.31
C MET A 50 7.35 -8.83 -11.73
N PRO A 51 7.78 -9.98 -11.15
CA PRO A 51 7.16 -11.26 -11.44
C PRO A 51 5.81 -11.38 -10.72
N LEU A 52 4.72 -11.18 -11.45
CA LEU A 52 3.36 -11.26 -10.92
C LEU A 52 2.75 -12.65 -11.08
N LYS A 53 1.96 -13.06 -10.08
CA LYS A 53 1.11 -14.26 -10.16
C LYS A 53 -0.18 -13.95 -10.92
N GLU A 54 -0.92 -15.00 -11.28
CA GLU A 54 -2.29 -14.88 -11.82
C GLU A 54 -3.25 -14.31 -10.75
N GLY A 55 -4.26 -13.55 -11.19
CA GLY A 55 -5.29 -12.95 -10.32
C GLY A 55 -5.19 -11.43 -10.18
N ALA A 56 -5.98 -10.85 -9.29
CA ALA A 56 -5.94 -9.41 -9.00
C ALA A 56 -4.63 -9.03 -8.26
N VAL A 57 -4.06 -7.87 -8.56
CA VAL A 57 -2.78 -7.38 -8.01
C VAL A 57 -2.91 -6.06 -7.27
N ASP A 58 -4.12 -5.54 -7.16
CA ASP A 58 -4.48 -4.25 -6.58
C ASP A 58 -4.90 -4.37 -5.10
N HIS A 59 -4.54 -5.48 -4.45
CA HIS A 59 -4.71 -5.66 -3.01
C HIS A 59 -3.80 -4.69 -2.24
N PHE A 60 -4.32 -3.99 -1.23
CA PHE A 60 -3.60 -2.98 -0.46
C PHE A 60 -2.23 -3.49 0.03
N GLY A 61 -2.20 -4.64 0.70
CA GLY A 61 -0.95 -5.25 1.16
C GLY A 61 -0.03 -5.74 0.03
N ALA A 62 -0.56 -6.05 -1.15
CA ALA A 62 0.26 -6.43 -2.30
C ALA A 62 0.94 -5.21 -2.93
N LEU A 63 0.27 -4.06 -2.95
CA LEU A 63 0.86 -2.78 -3.38
C LEU A 63 2.01 -2.37 -2.45
N LEU A 64 1.84 -2.51 -1.13
CA LEU A 64 2.94 -2.28 -0.17
C LEU A 64 4.15 -3.18 -0.44
N LEU A 65 3.91 -4.47 -0.73
CA LEU A 65 4.99 -5.39 -1.10
C LEU A 65 5.63 -5.06 -2.45
N ALA A 66 4.85 -4.55 -3.39
CA ALA A 66 5.35 -4.11 -4.68
C ALA A 66 6.26 -2.89 -4.55
N ILE A 67 5.97 -1.97 -3.62
CA ILE A 67 6.87 -0.85 -3.29
C ILE A 67 8.23 -1.39 -2.82
N SER A 68 8.26 -2.26 -1.80
CA SER A 68 9.52 -2.85 -1.32
C SER A 68 10.26 -3.64 -2.40
N TRP A 69 9.53 -4.26 -3.32
CA TRP A 69 10.15 -4.95 -4.46
C TRP A 69 10.80 -3.96 -5.43
N LEU A 70 10.16 -2.83 -5.71
CA LEU A 70 10.71 -1.80 -6.59
C LEU A 70 11.97 -1.17 -5.99
N GLU A 71 11.98 -0.92 -4.67
CA GLU A 71 13.15 -0.43 -3.92
C GLU A 71 14.37 -1.35 -4.10
N ASP A 72 14.17 -2.67 -4.11
CA ASP A 72 15.28 -3.62 -4.19
C ASP A 72 15.67 -4.00 -5.63
N GLN A 73 14.76 -3.87 -6.61
CA GLN A 73 14.85 -4.58 -7.90
C GLN A 73 14.51 -3.72 -9.13
N ALA A 74 14.10 -2.46 -8.97
CA ALA A 74 13.84 -1.61 -10.13
C ALA A 74 15.11 -1.43 -10.96
N VAL A 75 14.96 -1.53 -12.28
CA VAL A 75 16.10 -1.54 -13.20
C VAL A 75 16.71 -0.14 -13.35
N GLU A 76 15.87 0.89 -13.37
CA GLU A 76 16.20 2.33 -13.48
C GLU A 76 15.07 3.16 -12.83
N ASP A 77 15.43 4.33 -12.30
CA ASP A 77 14.54 5.31 -11.64
C ASP A 77 13.66 4.68 -10.55
N GLU A 78 14.29 3.96 -9.60
CA GLU A 78 13.57 3.25 -8.54
C GLU A 78 12.67 4.17 -7.72
N ASN A 79 13.17 5.38 -7.42
CA ASN A 79 12.44 6.36 -6.64
C ASN A 79 11.21 6.87 -7.41
N VAL A 80 11.39 7.27 -8.68
CA VAL A 80 10.29 7.66 -9.57
C VAL A 80 9.27 6.53 -9.73
N ALA A 81 9.72 5.28 -9.82
CA ALA A 81 8.82 4.12 -9.90
C ALA A 81 8.00 3.95 -8.62
N GLN A 82 8.61 4.10 -7.45
CA GLN A 82 7.94 4.02 -6.16
C GLN A 82 6.95 5.18 -5.97
N LEU A 83 7.34 6.42 -6.33
CA LEU A 83 6.45 7.58 -6.33
C LEU A 83 5.24 7.39 -7.23
N ALA A 84 5.44 6.90 -8.46
CA ALA A 84 4.34 6.60 -9.38
C ALA A 84 3.39 5.54 -8.82
N LEU A 85 3.92 4.51 -8.13
CA LEU A 85 3.11 3.49 -7.47
C LEU A 85 2.33 4.06 -6.28
N PHE A 86 2.96 4.89 -5.45
CA PHE A 86 2.34 5.56 -4.32
C PHE A 86 1.21 6.49 -4.78
N ASP A 87 1.52 7.47 -5.62
CA ASP A 87 0.59 8.53 -6.01
C ASP A 87 -0.51 8.03 -6.94
N GLY A 88 -0.19 7.11 -7.86
CA GLY A 88 -1.15 6.59 -8.83
C GLY A 88 -2.04 5.46 -8.28
N PHE A 89 -1.45 4.52 -7.52
CA PHE A 89 -2.12 3.25 -7.24
C PHE A 89 -2.42 3.01 -5.76
N LEU A 90 -1.76 3.68 -4.82
CA LEU A 90 -1.96 3.43 -3.38
C LEU A 90 -2.68 4.56 -2.63
N LEU A 91 -2.12 5.77 -2.67
CA LEU A 91 -2.62 6.92 -1.90
C LEU A 91 -4.04 7.38 -2.24
N PRO A 92 -4.53 7.31 -3.51
CA PRO A 92 -5.86 7.82 -3.86
C PRO A 92 -7.02 7.20 -3.06
N TRP A 93 -6.81 6.02 -2.47
CA TRP A 93 -7.84 5.27 -1.76
C TRP A 93 -7.40 4.76 -0.38
N SER A 94 -6.12 4.89 -0.02
CA SER A 94 -5.56 4.41 1.26
C SER A 94 -6.34 4.97 2.46
N ASP A 95 -6.64 6.26 2.47
CA ASP A 95 -7.37 6.92 3.54
C ASP A 95 -8.77 6.36 3.77
N ARG A 96 -9.49 6.08 2.68
CA ARG A 96 -10.83 5.51 2.71
C ARG A 96 -10.79 4.07 3.20
N PHE A 97 -9.82 3.29 2.72
CA PHE A 97 -9.60 1.92 3.17
C PHE A 97 -9.27 1.88 4.67
N LEU A 98 -8.24 2.62 5.11
CA LEU A 98 -7.78 2.65 6.50
C LEU A 98 -8.86 3.20 7.44
N GLY A 99 -9.63 4.21 7.03
CA GLY A 99 -10.75 4.72 7.79
C GLY A 99 -11.86 3.67 8.00
N LYS A 100 -12.15 2.85 6.99
CA LYS A 100 -13.09 1.73 7.13
C LYS A 100 -12.54 0.63 8.03
N VAL A 101 -11.24 0.30 7.94
CA VAL A 101 -10.60 -0.67 8.85
C VAL A 101 -10.73 -0.18 10.30
N GLU A 102 -10.43 1.09 10.55
CA GLU A 102 -10.56 1.67 11.89
C GLU A 102 -12.01 1.63 12.41
N SER A 103 -13.00 1.94 11.56
CA SER A 103 -14.41 2.00 11.98
C SER A 103 -15.03 0.63 12.23
N HIS A 104 -14.58 -0.42 11.53
CA HIS A 104 -15.15 -1.77 11.62
C HIS A 104 -14.34 -2.71 12.51
N ALA A 105 -13.09 -2.36 12.84
CA ALA A 105 -12.25 -3.18 13.71
C ALA A 105 -12.83 -3.26 15.12
N THR A 106 -13.02 -4.49 15.58
CA THR A 106 -13.55 -4.79 16.91
C THR A 106 -12.44 -4.80 17.96
N THR A 107 -11.20 -5.13 17.58
CA THR A 107 -10.03 -5.08 18.47
C THR A 107 -9.30 -3.74 18.39
N ALA A 108 -8.43 -3.47 19.36
CA ALA A 108 -7.55 -2.31 19.31
C ALA A 108 -6.39 -2.50 18.31
N PHE A 109 -6.05 -3.74 17.95
CA PHE A 109 -4.92 -4.04 17.09
C PHE A 109 -5.09 -3.44 15.70
N TYR A 110 -6.17 -3.79 14.99
CA TYR A 110 -6.41 -3.28 13.63
C TYR A 110 -6.71 -1.78 13.59
N ARG A 111 -7.30 -1.22 14.65
CA ARG A 111 -7.43 0.24 14.80
C ARG A 111 -6.07 0.93 14.88
N LYS A 112 -5.16 0.42 15.72
CA LYS A 112 -3.81 0.96 15.83
C LYS A 112 -2.98 0.71 14.58
N LEU A 113 -3.14 -0.44 13.94
CA LEU A 113 -2.50 -0.72 12.66
C LEU A 113 -2.93 0.28 11.60
N ALA A 114 -4.23 0.57 11.47
CA ALA A 114 -4.73 1.53 10.49
C ALA A 114 -4.15 2.94 10.69
N LEU A 115 -4.06 3.40 11.94
CA LEU A 115 -3.45 4.69 12.28
C LEU A 115 -1.95 4.71 11.97
N LEU A 116 -1.22 3.68 12.40
CA LEU A 116 0.21 3.56 12.16
C LEU A 116 0.52 3.50 10.66
N THR A 117 -0.28 2.75 9.88
CA THR A 117 -0.09 2.66 8.43
C THR A 117 -0.30 4.01 7.76
N ARG A 118 -1.26 4.84 8.22
CA ARG A 118 -1.46 6.18 7.67
C ARG A 118 -0.22 7.06 7.87
N GLU A 119 0.27 7.13 9.10
CA GLU A 119 1.48 7.89 9.45
C GLU A 119 2.71 7.37 8.68
N ALA A 120 2.84 6.06 8.54
CA ALA A 120 3.94 5.45 7.79
C ALA A 120 3.86 5.75 6.29
N LEU A 121 2.67 5.78 5.69
CA LEU A 121 2.50 6.11 4.27
C LEU A 121 2.85 7.58 3.98
N GLU A 122 2.51 8.49 4.88
CA GLU A 122 2.88 9.90 4.77
C GLU A 122 4.41 10.05 4.85
N ALA A 123 5.04 9.47 5.87
CA ALA A 123 6.49 9.51 6.03
C ALA A 123 7.25 8.89 4.84
N LEU A 124 6.82 7.71 4.37
CA LEU A 124 7.44 7.06 3.22
C LEU A 124 7.32 7.89 1.95
N ARG A 125 6.19 8.57 1.74
CA ARG A 125 6.02 9.44 0.58
C ARG A 125 6.93 10.67 0.66
N GLU A 126 7.05 11.28 1.84
CA GLU A 126 7.95 12.42 2.07
C GLU A 126 9.40 12.02 1.78
N ASP A 127 9.85 10.87 2.30
CA ASP A 127 11.20 10.34 2.05
C ASP A 127 11.46 10.12 0.55
N LEU A 128 10.48 9.59 -0.19
CA LEU A 128 10.59 9.39 -1.64
C LEU A 128 10.71 10.73 -2.39
N VAL A 129 9.93 11.74 -2.02
CA VAL A 129 10.00 13.08 -2.64
C VAL A 129 11.35 13.73 -2.38
N GLU A 130 11.87 13.65 -1.15
CA GLU A 130 13.20 14.19 -0.81
C GLU A 130 14.32 13.50 -1.61
N GLY A 131 14.21 12.19 -1.82
CA GLY A 131 15.17 11.45 -2.65
C GLY A 131 15.14 11.85 -4.14
N GLU A 132 14.00 12.32 -4.66
CA GLU A 132 13.86 12.72 -6.07
C GLU A 132 14.57 14.06 -6.32
N ASP A 133 14.40 15.00 -5.40
CA ASP A 133 15.07 16.32 -5.43
C ASP A 133 16.62 16.18 -5.36
N ASP A 134 17.12 15.19 -4.61
CA ASP A 134 18.56 14.91 -4.47
C ASP A 134 19.18 14.25 -5.71
N GLU A 135 18.42 13.46 -6.47
CA GLU A 135 18.85 12.87 -7.75
C GLU A 135 18.92 13.95 -8.85
N ASP A 136 17.91 14.81 -8.95
CA ASP A 136 17.88 15.94 -9.90
C ASP A 136 19.02 16.96 -9.66
N ALA A 137 19.43 17.14 -8.40
CA ALA A 137 20.55 18.02 -8.05
C ALA A 137 21.92 17.45 -8.47
N GLN A 138 22.07 16.13 -8.56
CA GLN A 138 23.34 15.47 -8.90
C GLN A 138 23.59 15.36 -10.40
N ASP A 139 22.53 15.37 -11.22
CA ASP A 139 22.63 15.26 -12.69
C ASP A 139 22.70 16.63 -13.40
N SER A 140 22.78 17.72 -12.63
CA SER A 140 23.04 19.07 -13.17
C SER A 140 24.50 19.23 -13.60
N PRO A 141 24.80 19.58 -14.87
CA PRO A 141 26.16 19.57 -15.42
C PRO A 141 27.06 20.73 -14.96
N ASP A 142 26.72 21.42 -13.86
CA ASP A 142 27.40 22.63 -13.37
C ASP A 142 27.73 22.58 -11.86
N ALA A 143 28.02 21.38 -11.32
CA ALA A 143 28.60 21.17 -9.98
C ALA A 143 30.13 20.97 -10.01
#